data_AF-A0A3L6S8D4-F1
#
_entry.id   AF-A0A3L6S8D4-F1
#
_cell.length_a   1.000
_cell.length_b   1.000
_cell.length_c   1.000
_cell.angle_alpha   90.00
_cell.angle_beta   90.00
_cell.angle_gamma   90.00
#
_symmetry.space_group_name_H-M   'P 1'
#
loop_
_entity.id
_entity.type
_entity.pdbx_description
1 polymer ?
#
loop_
_entity_poly.entity_id
_entity_poly.type
_entity_poly.pdbx_seq_one_letter_code
_entity_poly.pdbx_strand_id
1 'polypeptide(L)'
;MEDGKEPLVQESAAPVVSAADPSRRCVRLAHTLLPGAEPGARPPALPSPPRDPGPVLGHGGALAEFRGWPGCPKLWRRWVDKLRPRHEPLWRDLGILDAILAAAYRVRRDEGALLQLAAFWSGATSTFVFPWVEATVTLQDVAALAGLPLVGGPVRAPVSVELEKEVGALEAVRVVLNQSKYRKPSYGGWVKHFLERAPGKEASAAGGRGDVVEHGAFLSLWLSRFVLPSPPLDVVHPGTFPVAVRLARGQSVALAPAALASIYSDLSALKRRLGLRNRKEPPFGVFAPMRILQLWVWERFPELRPEMAKSPAPDINGVPRVARWHDARSVLDTRWYVYGVLMSPKEFEWRPYGSSSVALQPKTCGCWVRGPDITRSKALLSFTRCLHACEFVGMKCIEKYRPHRVARQLGFDQDVPGNVVRVNSRWEEAWDTYNIEAKTLAFIVPDHKPGVTVKYAQWC
;
A
#
# COMPACT_ATOMS: atom_id res chain seq x y z
N MET A 1 -7.10 -9.05 33.39
CA MET A 1 -7.80 -8.32 32.32
C MET A 1 -8.56 -7.18 33.00
N GLU A 2 -8.06 -5.95 32.91
CA GLU A 2 -8.77 -4.74 33.35
C GLU A 2 -9.60 -4.20 32.19
N ASP A 3 -10.90 -4.01 32.46
CA ASP A 3 -11.90 -3.14 31.81
C ASP A 3 -11.88 -2.99 30.28
N GLY A 4 -12.88 -3.60 29.62
CA GLY A 4 -13.50 -3.08 28.38
C GLY A 4 -12.62 -2.90 27.14
N LYS A 5 -11.40 -3.44 27.12
CA LYS A 5 -10.45 -3.30 26.01
C LYS A 5 -10.58 -4.44 25.02
N GLU A 6 -10.55 -4.13 23.73
CA GLU A 6 -10.50 -5.08 22.63
C GLU A 6 -9.03 -5.34 22.26
N PRO A 7 -8.46 -6.51 22.60
CA PRO A 7 -7.09 -6.83 22.24
C PRO A 7 -6.99 -7.08 20.73
N LEU A 8 -5.93 -6.55 20.10
CA LEU A 8 -5.56 -6.92 18.73
C LEU A 8 -4.63 -8.14 18.68
N VAL A 9 -4.03 -8.47 19.82
CA VAL A 9 -3.05 -9.53 19.99
C VAL A 9 -3.51 -10.45 21.11
N GLN A 10 -3.53 -11.75 20.84
CA GLN A 10 -3.73 -12.77 21.85
C GLN A 10 -2.38 -13.22 22.40
N GLU A 11 -2.24 -13.18 23.71
CA GLU A 11 -1.12 -13.77 24.43
C GLU A 11 -1.55 -15.13 24.98
N SER A 12 -0.80 -16.18 24.65
CA SER A 12 -1.07 -17.52 25.17
C SER A 12 0.22 -18.32 25.30
N ALA A 13 0.32 -19.16 26.34
CA ALA A 13 1.39 -20.14 26.43
C ALA A 13 1.14 -21.25 25.41
N ALA A 14 1.93 -21.28 24.35
CA ALA A 14 1.75 -22.22 23.25
C ALA A 14 3.10 -22.84 22.84
N PRO A 15 3.10 -24.11 22.38
CA PRO A 15 4.26 -24.67 21.72
C PRO A 15 4.45 -23.97 20.37
N VAL A 16 5.58 -23.30 20.22
CA VAL A 16 5.96 -22.59 19.00
C VAL A 16 7.15 -23.29 18.36
N VAL A 17 7.06 -23.48 17.05
CA VAL A 17 8.18 -23.92 16.22
C VAL A 17 9.00 -22.69 15.84
N SER A 18 10.28 -22.71 16.20
CA SER A 18 11.20 -21.61 15.88
C SER A 18 11.46 -21.56 14.38
N ALA A 19 11.47 -20.35 13.81
CA ALA A 19 11.89 -20.16 12.42
C ALA A 19 13.38 -20.52 12.20
N ALA A 20 14.21 -20.48 13.24
CA ALA A 20 15.64 -20.79 13.15
C ALA A 20 15.94 -22.29 13.25
N ASP A 21 15.04 -23.08 13.84
CA ASP A 21 15.20 -24.52 14.00
C ASP A 21 13.83 -25.20 14.04
N PRO A 22 13.38 -25.78 12.90
CA PRO A 22 12.08 -26.45 12.80
C PRO A 22 11.95 -27.69 13.70
N SER A 23 13.07 -28.27 14.14
CA SER A 23 13.08 -29.44 15.02
C SER A 23 12.86 -29.05 16.48
N ARG A 24 13.16 -27.80 16.84
CA ARG A 24 13.08 -27.29 18.21
C ARG A 24 11.71 -26.69 18.49
N ARG A 25 10.92 -27.43 19.28
CA ARG A 25 9.67 -26.95 19.87
C ARG A 25 9.98 -26.37 21.24
N CYS A 26 9.54 -25.13 21.48
CA CYS A 26 9.65 -24.51 22.79
C CYS A 26 8.28 -23.99 23.21
N VAL A 27 7.88 -24.29 24.44
CA VAL A 27 6.70 -23.65 25.05
C VAL A 27 7.14 -22.26 25.49
N ARG A 28 6.52 -21.23 24.92
CA ARG A 28 6.73 -19.83 25.31
C ARG A 28 5.41 -19.07 25.23
N LEU A 29 5.41 -17.84 25.76
CA LEU A 29 4.35 -16.90 25.47
C LEU A 29 4.39 -16.56 23.97
N ALA A 30 3.34 -16.95 23.25
CA ALA A 30 3.13 -16.64 21.86
C ALA A 30 2.24 -15.42 21.74
N HIS A 31 2.59 -14.51 20.83
CA HIS A 31 1.83 -13.28 20.55
C HIS A 31 1.26 -13.36 19.14
N THR A 32 -0.02 -13.71 19.03
CA THR A 32 -0.69 -13.97 17.75
C THR A 32 -1.69 -12.86 17.44
N LEU A 33 -1.84 -12.52 16.17
CA LEU A 33 -2.81 -11.49 15.75
C LEU A 33 -4.23 -12.05 15.71
N LEU A 34 -5.19 -11.25 16.17
CA LEU A 34 -6.61 -11.56 16.11
C LEU A 34 -7.25 -11.11 14.78
N PRO A 35 -8.30 -11.81 14.29
CA PRO A 35 -8.93 -12.98 14.92
C PRO A 35 -8.14 -14.29 14.68
N GLY A 36 -8.03 -15.11 15.71
CA GLY A 36 -7.53 -16.49 15.61
C GLY A 36 -8.66 -17.49 15.30
N ALA A 37 -8.31 -18.72 14.97
CA ALA A 37 -9.31 -19.78 14.83
C ALA A 37 -9.90 -20.19 16.19
N GLU A 38 -11.21 -20.03 16.34
CA GLU A 38 -11.98 -20.34 17.56
C GLU A 38 -11.68 -21.75 18.12
N PRO A 39 -11.49 -21.90 19.43
CA PRO A 39 -11.30 -23.20 20.06
C PRO A 39 -12.48 -24.14 19.77
N GLY A 40 -12.19 -25.34 19.23
CA GLY A 40 -13.21 -26.34 18.89
C GLY A 40 -13.96 -26.11 17.57
N ALA A 41 -13.80 -24.96 16.91
CA ALA A 41 -14.34 -24.74 15.58
C ALA A 41 -13.50 -25.46 14.51
N ARG A 42 -14.14 -25.87 13.41
CA ARG A 42 -13.44 -26.41 12.25
C ARG A 42 -12.47 -25.34 11.70
N PRO A 43 -11.17 -25.64 11.54
CA PRO A 43 -10.22 -24.71 10.94
C PRO A 43 -10.71 -24.24 9.57
N PRO A 44 -10.39 -23.00 9.15
CA PRO A 44 -10.69 -22.58 7.79
C PRO A 44 -10.02 -23.53 6.79
N ALA A 45 -10.62 -23.69 5.62
CA ALA A 45 -10.01 -24.46 4.55
C ALA A 45 -8.60 -23.91 4.25
N LEU A 46 -7.61 -24.80 4.20
CA LEU A 46 -6.25 -24.44 3.83
C LEU A 46 -6.30 -23.86 2.40
N PRO A 47 -5.85 -22.61 2.17
CA PRO A 47 -5.75 -22.10 0.83
C PRO A 47 -4.75 -22.98 0.08
N SER A 48 -5.23 -23.69 -0.93
CA SER A 48 -4.34 -24.53 -1.74
C SER A 48 -3.49 -23.62 -2.63
N PRO A 49 -2.16 -23.83 -2.67
CA PRO A 49 -1.34 -23.18 -3.70
C PRO A 49 -1.90 -23.57 -5.08
N PRO A 50 -1.68 -22.75 -6.12
CA PRO A 50 -2.10 -23.10 -7.47
C PRO A 50 -1.55 -24.49 -7.83
N ARG A 51 -2.38 -25.38 -8.40
CA ARG A 51 -1.89 -26.66 -8.94
C ARG A 51 -0.86 -26.34 -10.02
N ASP A 52 0.42 -26.57 -9.69
CA ASP A 52 1.63 -26.27 -10.46
C ASP A 52 1.45 -25.13 -11.48
N PRO A 53 1.55 -23.86 -11.07
CA PRO A 53 1.31 -22.75 -11.99
C PRO A 53 2.33 -22.72 -13.14
N GLY A 54 3.44 -23.47 -13.01
CA GLY A 54 4.59 -23.41 -13.88
C GLY A 54 5.17 -21.99 -13.96
N PRO A 55 6.22 -21.79 -14.76
CA PRO A 55 6.57 -20.47 -15.23
C PRO A 55 5.39 -19.90 -16.03
N VAL A 56 5.03 -18.65 -15.80
CA VAL A 56 4.09 -17.92 -16.66
C VAL A 56 4.79 -17.63 -17.99
N LEU A 57 4.76 -18.59 -18.91
CA LEU A 57 5.36 -18.47 -20.23
C LEU A 57 4.45 -17.61 -21.12
N GLY A 58 4.95 -16.46 -21.53
CA GLY A 58 4.37 -15.63 -22.59
C GLY A 58 4.50 -16.32 -23.94
N HIS A 59 3.69 -17.34 -24.21
CA HIS A 59 3.48 -17.85 -25.55
C HIS A 59 2.23 -17.19 -26.14
N GLY A 60 2.45 -16.30 -27.11
CA GLY A 60 1.41 -15.83 -28.04
C GLY A 60 0.61 -14.58 -27.67
N GLY A 61 1.14 -13.63 -26.88
CA GLY A 61 0.49 -12.33 -26.61
C GLY A 61 0.78 -11.77 -25.22
N ALA A 62 0.65 -10.46 -25.03
CA ALA A 62 0.74 -9.82 -23.71
C ALA A 62 -0.50 -10.18 -22.88
N LEU A 63 -0.31 -10.81 -21.73
CA LEU A 63 -1.42 -11.21 -20.84
C LEU A 63 -2.01 -10.01 -20.08
N ALA A 64 -1.14 -9.06 -19.72
CA ALA A 64 -1.50 -7.86 -18.99
C ALA A 64 -0.63 -6.70 -19.45
N GLU A 65 -1.17 -5.50 -19.32
CA GLU A 65 -0.46 -4.26 -19.55
C GLU A 65 -0.45 -3.46 -18.25
N PHE A 66 0.73 -3.29 -17.66
CA PHE A 66 0.91 -2.55 -16.43
C PHE A 66 0.91 -1.04 -16.70
N ARG A 67 -0.28 -0.49 -16.92
CA ARG A 67 -0.46 0.91 -17.31
C ARG A 67 -0.39 1.87 -16.11
N GLY A 68 -0.65 1.40 -14.90
CA GLY A 68 -0.47 2.11 -13.61
C GLY A 68 0.97 2.40 -13.20
N TRP A 69 1.89 2.56 -14.17
CA TRP A 69 3.33 2.68 -13.94
C TRP A 69 3.87 4.01 -14.47
N PRO A 70 3.61 5.12 -13.78
CA PRO A 70 4.00 6.43 -14.27
C PRO A 70 5.54 6.55 -14.32
N GLY A 71 6.07 6.92 -15.48
CA GLY A 71 7.43 7.45 -15.58
C GLY A 71 7.55 8.80 -14.87
N CYS A 72 8.76 9.16 -14.43
CA CYS A 72 9.06 10.46 -13.80
C CYS A 72 9.19 11.58 -14.86
N PRO A 73 8.20 12.48 -15.01
CA PRO A 73 8.31 13.59 -15.96
C PRO A 73 9.28 14.64 -15.42
N LYS A 74 10.16 15.20 -16.25
CA LYS A 74 11.04 16.33 -15.85
C LYS A 74 10.24 17.51 -15.28
N LEU A 75 9.02 17.72 -15.80
CA LEU A 75 8.10 18.76 -15.35
C LEU A 75 7.57 18.53 -13.92
N TRP A 76 7.45 17.28 -13.47
CA TRP A 76 7.03 16.98 -12.10
C TRP A 76 8.05 17.51 -11.08
N ARG A 77 9.34 17.22 -11.30
CA ARG A 77 10.41 17.70 -10.42
C ARG A 77 10.42 19.23 -10.30
N ARG A 78 10.33 19.92 -11.44
CA ARG A 78 10.21 21.39 -11.47
C ARG A 78 9.01 21.91 -10.67
N TRP A 79 7.87 21.21 -10.73
CA TRP A 79 6.68 21.63 -9.99
C TRP A 79 6.81 21.38 -8.49
N VAL A 80 7.42 20.26 -8.09
CA VAL A 80 7.80 20.01 -6.70
C VAL A 80 8.73 21.11 -6.20
N ASP A 81 9.79 21.45 -6.95
CA ASP A 81 10.74 22.51 -6.56
C ASP A 81 10.07 23.87 -6.39
N LYS A 82 9.05 24.19 -7.21
CA LYS A 82 8.27 25.43 -7.12
C LYS A 82 7.37 25.49 -5.87
N LEU A 83 6.76 24.38 -5.48
CA LEU A 83 5.73 24.33 -4.43
C LEU A 83 6.26 23.93 -3.06
N ARG A 84 7.34 23.14 -3.02
CA ARG A 84 7.93 22.60 -1.79
C ARG A 84 8.25 23.68 -0.74
N PRO A 85 8.88 24.83 -1.07
CA PRO A 85 9.17 25.86 -0.07
C PRO A 85 7.93 26.39 0.68
N ARG A 86 6.75 26.35 0.05
CA ARG A 86 5.49 26.87 0.62
C ARG A 86 4.68 25.80 1.35
N HIS A 87 4.65 24.58 0.83
CA HIS A 87 3.72 23.55 1.31
C HIS A 87 4.40 22.37 2.02
N GLU A 88 5.73 22.31 2.10
CA GLU A 88 6.43 21.21 2.78
C GLU A 88 6.00 21.00 4.24
N PRO A 89 5.81 22.04 5.07
CA PRO A 89 5.30 21.85 6.44
C PRO A 89 3.94 21.15 6.47
N LEU A 90 3.04 21.56 5.58
CA LEU A 90 1.71 20.95 5.43
C LEU A 90 1.81 19.50 4.93
N TRP A 91 2.66 19.23 3.94
CA TRP A 91 2.86 17.88 3.42
C TRP A 91 3.45 16.94 4.47
N ARG A 92 4.31 17.45 5.36
CA ARG A 92 4.86 16.71 6.49
C ARG A 92 3.79 16.40 7.52
N ASP A 93 2.98 17.39 7.91
CA ASP A 93 1.88 17.21 8.86
C ASP A 93 0.84 16.19 8.36
N LEU A 94 0.46 16.29 7.08
CA LEU A 94 -0.42 15.34 6.42
C LEU A 94 0.21 13.94 6.26
N GLY A 95 1.55 13.84 6.30
CA GLY A 95 2.29 12.60 6.07
C GLY A 95 2.34 12.18 4.60
N ILE A 96 2.31 13.15 3.67
CA ILE A 96 2.37 12.92 2.21
C ILE A 96 3.69 13.37 1.58
N LEU A 97 4.57 14.02 2.34
CA LEU A 97 5.86 14.54 1.83
C LEU A 97 6.70 13.44 1.18
N ASP A 98 6.91 12.33 1.89
CA ASP A 98 7.73 11.21 1.39
C ASP A 98 7.15 10.62 0.10
N ALA A 99 5.82 10.53 0.00
CA ALA A 99 5.13 10.03 -1.18
C ALA A 99 5.21 10.98 -2.39
N ILE A 100 5.19 12.30 -2.15
CA ILE A 100 5.41 13.32 -3.19
C ILE A 100 6.84 13.22 -3.73
N LEU A 101 7.82 13.09 -2.83
CA LEU A 101 9.23 12.94 -3.21
C LEU A 101 9.48 11.59 -3.91
N ALA A 102 8.83 10.51 -3.48
CA ALA A 102 8.91 9.18 -4.08
C ALA A 102 8.50 9.16 -5.57
N ALA A 103 7.59 10.05 -5.97
CA ALA A 103 7.14 10.21 -7.35
C ALA A 103 8.22 10.75 -8.31
N ALA A 104 9.31 11.33 -7.78
CA ALA A 104 10.46 11.79 -8.57
C ALA A 104 11.46 10.68 -8.95
N TYR A 105 11.33 9.50 -8.33
CA TYR A 105 12.20 8.36 -8.61
C TYR A 105 11.56 7.42 -9.63
N ARG A 106 12.39 6.88 -10.52
CA ARG A 106 11.98 5.87 -11.51
C ARG A 106 12.38 4.50 -11.02
N VAL A 107 11.41 3.58 -10.99
CA VAL A 107 11.62 2.14 -10.79
C VAL A 107 11.36 1.45 -12.11
N ARG A 108 12.32 0.66 -12.59
CA ARG A 108 12.16 -0.11 -13.83
C ARG A 108 11.17 -1.25 -13.56
N ARG A 109 10.18 -1.39 -14.45
CA ARG A 109 9.13 -2.39 -14.31
C ARG A 109 9.64 -3.76 -14.73
N ASP A 110 9.40 -4.77 -13.89
CA ASP A 110 9.63 -6.19 -14.19
C ASP A 110 8.28 -6.89 -14.32
N GLU A 111 7.75 -6.92 -15.55
CA GLU A 111 6.44 -7.51 -15.81
C GLU A 111 6.45 -9.02 -15.61
N GLY A 112 7.57 -9.70 -15.90
CA GLY A 112 7.70 -11.14 -15.75
C GLY A 112 7.56 -11.57 -14.30
N ALA A 113 8.27 -10.89 -13.40
CA ALA A 113 8.19 -11.16 -11.96
C ALA A 113 6.80 -10.86 -11.39
N LEU A 114 6.19 -9.74 -11.79
CA LEU A 114 4.84 -9.37 -11.34
C LEU A 114 3.78 -10.36 -11.81
N LEU A 115 3.86 -10.83 -13.06
CA LEU A 115 2.96 -11.86 -13.60
C LEU A 115 3.15 -13.20 -12.90
N GLN A 116 4.41 -13.61 -12.68
CA GLN A 116 4.71 -14.86 -11.97
C GLN A 116 4.18 -14.81 -10.53
N LEU A 117 4.38 -13.69 -9.84
CA LEU A 117 3.87 -13.50 -8.48
C LEU A 117 2.34 -13.51 -8.43
N ALA A 118 1.67 -12.87 -9.38
CA ALA A 118 0.21 -12.89 -9.49
C ALA A 118 -0.36 -14.30 -9.68
N ALA A 119 0.43 -15.25 -10.21
CA ALA A 119 0.02 -16.65 -10.29
C ALA A 119 -0.16 -17.29 -8.90
N PHE A 120 0.53 -16.82 -7.87
CA PHE A 120 0.37 -17.28 -6.48
C PHE A 120 -0.75 -16.54 -5.71
N TRP A 121 -1.33 -15.49 -6.29
CA TRP A 121 -2.38 -14.71 -5.62
C TRP A 121 -3.67 -15.52 -5.43
N SER A 122 -4.26 -15.39 -4.25
CA SER A 122 -5.58 -15.90 -3.90
C SER A 122 -6.49 -14.73 -3.49
N GLY A 123 -7.47 -14.42 -4.34
CA GLY A 123 -8.48 -13.41 -4.02
C GLY A 123 -9.40 -13.81 -2.86
N ALA A 124 -9.46 -15.09 -2.49
CA ALA A 124 -10.24 -15.56 -1.34
C ALA A 124 -9.61 -15.12 -0.02
N THR A 125 -8.28 -15.20 0.08
CA THR A 125 -7.50 -14.89 1.29
C THR A 125 -6.83 -13.51 1.25
N SER A 126 -6.79 -12.86 0.09
CA SER A 126 -6.06 -11.60 -0.16
C SER A 126 -4.54 -11.75 0.11
N THR A 127 -4.00 -12.92 -0.22
CA THR A 127 -2.61 -13.31 0.03
C THR A 127 -2.02 -14.01 -1.19
N PHE A 128 -0.70 -13.99 -1.32
CA PHE A 128 0.07 -14.93 -2.12
C PHE A 128 0.22 -16.22 -1.33
N VAL A 129 -0.20 -17.33 -1.93
CA VAL A 129 -0.16 -18.67 -1.34
C VAL A 129 1.01 -19.42 -1.94
N PHE A 130 2.18 -19.32 -1.31
CA PHE A 130 3.38 -20.06 -1.71
C PHE A 130 3.38 -21.46 -1.10
N PRO A 131 4.19 -22.40 -1.63
CA PRO A 131 4.32 -23.74 -1.06
C PRO A 131 4.82 -23.77 0.40
N TRP A 132 5.49 -22.71 0.84
CA TRP A 132 6.12 -22.62 2.16
C TRP A 132 5.40 -21.66 3.12
N VAL A 133 4.54 -20.75 2.64
CA VAL A 133 3.73 -19.84 3.48
C VAL A 133 2.70 -19.03 2.67
N GLU A 134 1.71 -18.44 3.35
CA GLU A 134 1.03 -17.22 2.91
C GLU A 134 1.87 -15.94 3.19
N ALA A 135 1.93 -15.02 2.22
CA ALA A 135 2.47 -13.68 2.39
C ALA A 135 1.68 -12.66 1.55
N THR A 136 1.73 -11.37 1.86
CA THR A 136 1.04 -10.33 1.08
C THR A 136 1.68 -8.95 1.22
N VAL A 137 1.31 -8.01 0.36
CA VAL A 137 1.59 -6.59 0.58
C VAL A 137 0.65 -6.09 1.66
N THR A 138 1.19 -5.53 2.74
CA THR A 138 0.46 -5.03 3.91
C THR A 138 0.42 -3.50 3.92
N LEU A 139 -0.37 -2.92 4.82
CA LEU A 139 -0.37 -1.48 5.06
C LEU A 139 0.99 -0.93 5.50
N GLN A 140 1.75 -1.72 6.27
CA GLN A 140 3.10 -1.36 6.67
C GLN A 140 4.01 -1.22 5.44
N ASP A 141 3.90 -2.14 4.48
CA ASP A 141 4.66 -2.09 3.22
C ASP A 141 4.27 -0.85 2.41
N VAL A 142 2.98 -0.53 2.28
CA VAL A 142 2.52 0.65 1.54
C VAL A 142 3.04 1.95 2.16
N ALA A 143 2.99 2.06 3.48
CA ALA A 143 3.50 3.24 4.17
C ALA A 143 5.03 3.35 4.08
N ALA A 144 5.77 2.25 4.24
CA ALA A 144 7.24 2.25 4.19
C ALA A 144 7.80 2.45 2.77
N LEU A 145 7.15 1.88 1.74
CA LEU A 145 7.65 1.89 0.37
C LEU A 145 7.15 3.08 -0.45
N ALA A 146 5.91 3.51 -0.20
CA ALA A 146 5.28 4.60 -0.94
C ALA A 146 5.13 5.88 -0.13
N GLY A 147 5.37 5.87 1.20
CA GLY A 147 5.21 7.04 2.06
C GLY A 147 3.76 7.48 2.22
N LEU A 148 2.79 6.59 1.99
CA LEU A 148 1.38 6.96 1.98
C LEU A 148 0.78 6.96 3.40
N PRO A 149 -0.06 7.96 3.74
CA PRO A 149 -0.66 8.07 5.05
C PRO A 149 -1.69 6.96 5.31
N LEU A 150 -1.61 6.39 6.52
CA LEU A 150 -2.53 5.41 7.09
C LEU A 150 -3.65 6.08 7.90
N VAL A 151 -3.40 7.27 8.44
CA VAL A 151 -4.35 8.03 9.27
C VAL A 151 -4.97 9.14 8.43
N GLY A 152 -6.27 9.39 8.63
CA GLY A 152 -7.05 10.39 7.91
C GLY A 152 -8.44 9.90 7.56
N GLY A 153 -9.25 10.78 6.96
CA GLY A 153 -10.58 10.44 6.48
C GLY A 153 -10.56 9.58 5.21
N PRO A 154 -11.71 9.02 4.80
CA PRO A 154 -11.80 8.17 3.61
C PRO A 154 -11.59 8.96 2.32
N VAL A 155 -11.10 8.28 1.28
CA VAL A 155 -10.96 8.87 -0.07
C VAL A 155 -12.30 9.19 -0.73
N ARG A 156 -13.37 8.52 -0.31
CA ARG A 156 -14.75 8.74 -0.79
C ARG A 156 -15.55 9.72 0.06
N ALA A 157 -14.97 10.31 1.11
CA ALA A 157 -15.72 11.23 1.97
C ALA A 157 -16.23 12.43 1.16
N PRO A 158 -17.47 12.88 1.41
CA PRO A 158 -18.01 14.07 0.77
C PRO A 158 -17.17 15.30 1.10
N VAL A 159 -17.24 16.28 0.22
CA VAL A 159 -16.58 17.58 0.38
C VAL A 159 -17.57 18.53 1.04
N SER A 160 -17.10 19.40 1.94
CA SER A 160 -17.98 20.41 2.55
C SER A 160 -18.34 21.49 1.54
N VAL A 161 -19.45 22.19 1.78
CA VAL A 161 -19.99 23.24 0.88
C VAL A 161 -18.95 24.32 0.58
N GLU A 162 -18.07 24.63 1.54
CA GLU A 162 -17.01 25.63 1.39
C GLU A 162 -15.97 25.20 0.34
N LEU A 163 -15.65 23.91 0.31
CA LEU A 163 -14.61 23.32 -0.54
C LEU A 163 -15.13 22.97 -1.95
N GLU A 164 -16.44 22.87 -2.15
CA GLU A 164 -17.05 22.64 -3.47
C GLU A 164 -16.65 23.71 -4.50
N LYS A 165 -16.48 24.96 -4.06
CA LYS A 165 -16.03 26.06 -4.93
C LYS A 165 -14.62 25.85 -5.47
N GLU A 166 -13.74 25.23 -4.70
CA GLU A 166 -12.37 24.91 -5.10
C GLU A 166 -12.32 23.69 -6.02
N VAL A 167 -13.15 22.68 -5.74
CA VAL A 167 -13.35 21.55 -6.66
C VAL A 167 -13.87 22.06 -8.00
N GLY A 168 -14.84 22.99 -8.00
CA GLY A 168 -15.36 23.64 -9.19
C GLY A 168 -14.29 24.45 -9.94
N ALA A 169 -13.35 25.08 -9.24
CA ALA A 169 -12.23 25.77 -9.88
C ALA A 169 -11.29 24.81 -10.62
N LEU A 170 -11.00 23.63 -10.05
CA LEU A 170 -10.23 22.59 -10.74
C LEU A 170 -10.99 22.03 -11.96
N GLU A 171 -12.31 21.85 -11.83
CA GLU A 171 -13.15 21.42 -12.94
C GLU A 171 -13.20 22.47 -14.06
N ALA A 172 -13.25 23.76 -13.73
CA ALA A 172 -13.17 24.82 -14.73
C ALA A 172 -11.85 24.77 -15.52
N VAL A 173 -10.71 24.55 -14.85
CA VAL A 173 -9.42 24.36 -15.53
C VAL A 173 -9.45 23.12 -16.43
N ARG A 174 -10.05 22.03 -15.95
CA ARG A 174 -10.24 20.81 -16.74
C ARG A 174 -11.06 21.05 -18.01
N VAL A 175 -12.15 21.82 -17.92
CA VAL A 175 -12.98 22.21 -19.06
C VAL A 175 -12.19 23.07 -20.05
N VAL A 176 -11.44 24.07 -19.58
CA VAL A 176 -10.57 24.90 -20.43
C VAL A 176 -9.56 24.03 -21.20
N LEU A 177 -8.94 23.05 -20.54
CA LEU A 177 -7.99 22.16 -21.20
C LEU A 177 -8.64 21.21 -22.22
N ASN A 178 -9.89 20.77 -21.99
CA ASN A 178 -10.68 20.03 -22.98
C ASN A 178 -11.00 20.88 -24.22
N GLN A 179 -11.20 22.19 -24.05
CA GLN A 179 -11.48 23.12 -25.15
C GLN A 179 -10.20 23.63 -25.84
N SER A 180 -9.03 23.44 -25.21
CA SER A 180 -7.74 23.86 -25.76
C SER A 180 -7.29 22.99 -26.94
N LYS A 181 -6.18 23.39 -27.58
CA LYS A 181 -5.51 22.60 -28.61
C LYS A 181 -5.17 21.17 -28.16
N TYR A 182 -5.02 20.92 -26.87
CA TYR A 182 -4.74 19.60 -26.31
C TYR A 182 -5.95 18.65 -26.33
N ARG A 183 -7.19 19.18 -26.38
CA ARG A 183 -8.47 18.43 -26.36
C ARG A 183 -8.69 17.46 -25.20
N LYS A 184 -7.81 17.48 -24.19
CA LYS A 184 -7.91 16.69 -22.96
C LYS A 184 -7.03 17.28 -21.85
N PRO A 185 -7.35 17.10 -20.56
CA PRO A 185 -6.53 17.50 -19.43
C PRO A 185 -5.36 16.52 -19.23
N SER A 186 -4.51 16.39 -20.25
CA SER A 186 -3.32 15.55 -20.19
C SER A 186 -2.39 16.02 -19.07
N TYR A 187 -1.61 15.13 -18.47
CA TYR A 187 -0.65 15.55 -17.43
C TYR A 187 0.30 16.64 -17.91
N GLY A 188 0.79 16.54 -19.15
CA GLY A 188 1.67 17.56 -19.71
C GLY A 188 0.99 18.92 -19.84
N GLY A 189 -0.24 18.95 -20.39
CA GLY A 189 -1.03 20.17 -20.49
C GLY A 189 -1.40 20.76 -19.13
N TRP A 190 -1.73 19.90 -18.16
CA TRP A 190 -2.05 20.27 -16.79
C TRP A 190 -0.87 20.95 -16.10
N VAL A 191 0.30 20.31 -16.10
CA VAL A 191 1.50 20.88 -15.49
C VAL A 191 1.91 22.19 -16.17
N LYS A 192 1.87 22.26 -17.51
CA LYS A 192 2.18 23.49 -18.24
C LYS A 192 1.23 24.64 -17.89
N HIS A 193 -0.06 24.38 -17.79
CA HIS A 193 -1.06 25.40 -17.42
C HIS A 193 -0.71 26.11 -16.11
N PHE A 194 -0.21 25.39 -15.11
CA PHE A 194 0.14 25.95 -13.80
C PHE A 194 1.60 26.40 -13.68
N LEU A 195 2.55 25.76 -14.37
CA LEU A 195 3.96 26.14 -14.35
C LEU A 195 4.25 27.38 -15.20
N GLU A 196 3.64 27.51 -16.38
CA GLU A 196 3.91 28.58 -17.34
C GLU A 196 3.05 29.82 -17.08
N ARG A 197 2.13 29.76 -16.10
CA ARG A 197 1.35 30.91 -15.65
C ARG A 197 2.30 31.91 -14.97
N ALA A 198 2.62 33.00 -15.66
CA ALA A 198 3.47 34.05 -15.12
C ALA A 198 2.87 34.61 -13.81
N PRO A 199 3.69 34.91 -12.78
CA PRO A 199 3.22 35.63 -11.60
C PRO A 199 2.95 37.08 -12.01
N GLY A 200 1.75 37.40 -12.49
CA GLY A 200 1.46 38.77 -12.91
C GLY A 200 0.01 39.05 -13.34
N LYS A 201 -0.66 39.85 -12.49
CA LYS A 201 -1.82 40.74 -12.68
C LYS A 201 -3.11 40.44 -11.90
N GLU A 202 -3.35 39.21 -11.44
CA GLU A 202 -4.46 38.92 -10.50
C GLU A 202 -3.99 38.57 -9.08
N ALA A 203 -2.70 38.23 -8.92
CA ALA A 203 -2.10 37.89 -7.63
C ALA A 203 -2.07 39.06 -6.64
N SER A 204 -2.19 40.30 -7.11
CA SER A 204 -2.24 41.51 -6.28
C SER A 204 -3.64 41.87 -5.77
N ALA A 205 -4.71 41.19 -6.22
CA ALA A 205 -6.08 41.41 -5.74
C ALA A 205 -6.71 40.19 -5.04
N ALA A 206 -6.21 38.97 -5.29
CA ALA A 206 -6.76 37.73 -4.75
C ALA A 206 -5.74 36.90 -3.92
N GLY A 207 -4.96 37.59 -3.08
CA GLY A 207 -3.93 37.00 -2.22
C GLY A 207 -4.39 35.69 -1.56
N GLY A 208 -3.71 34.59 -1.88
CA GLY A 208 -3.96 33.25 -1.32
C GLY A 208 -4.83 32.32 -2.19
N ARG A 209 -5.80 32.81 -2.97
CA ARG A 209 -6.74 31.92 -3.69
C ARG A 209 -6.11 31.20 -4.88
N GLY A 210 -5.22 31.87 -5.62
CA GLY A 210 -4.50 31.27 -6.74
C GLY A 210 -3.50 30.18 -6.32
N ASP A 211 -2.91 30.33 -5.13
CA ASP A 211 -1.97 29.39 -4.54
C ASP A 211 -2.67 28.08 -4.15
N VAL A 212 -3.84 28.16 -3.50
CA VAL A 212 -4.63 26.98 -3.13
C VAL A 212 -5.11 26.19 -4.34
N VAL A 213 -5.54 26.88 -5.41
CA VAL A 213 -5.96 26.20 -6.65
C VAL A 213 -4.76 25.52 -7.33
N GLU A 214 -3.58 26.16 -7.37
CA GLU A 214 -2.36 25.52 -7.88
C GLU A 214 -1.97 24.30 -7.03
N HIS A 215 -2.03 24.41 -5.70
CA HIS A 215 -1.71 23.31 -4.80
C HIS A 215 -2.69 22.14 -4.94
N GLY A 216 -4.00 22.41 -5.02
CA GLY A 216 -5.02 21.41 -5.32
C GLY A 216 -4.82 20.77 -6.70
N ALA A 217 -4.44 21.55 -7.72
CA ALA A 217 -4.13 21.03 -9.04
C ALA A 217 -2.89 20.14 -9.04
N PHE A 218 -1.84 20.51 -8.32
CA PHE A 218 -0.64 19.69 -8.12
C PHE A 218 -0.99 18.35 -7.47
N LEU A 219 -1.75 18.38 -6.37
CA LEU A 219 -2.16 17.19 -5.64
C LEU A 219 -3.10 16.30 -6.48
N SER A 220 -3.99 16.87 -7.29
CA SER A 220 -4.88 16.10 -8.16
C SER A 220 -4.12 15.30 -9.22
N LEU A 221 -3.07 15.89 -9.81
CA LEU A 221 -2.20 15.20 -10.74
C LEU A 221 -1.42 14.09 -10.02
N TRP A 222 -0.85 14.39 -8.86
CA TRP A 222 -0.12 13.42 -8.06
C TRP A 222 -0.98 12.20 -7.70
N LEU A 223 -2.18 12.44 -7.19
CA LEU A 223 -3.16 11.41 -6.86
C LEU A 223 -3.54 10.60 -8.10
N SER A 224 -3.96 11.26 -9.18
CA SER A 224 -4.41 10.60 -10.41
C SER A 224 -3.34 9.74 -11.08
N ARG A 225 -2.07 10.14 -10.94
CA ARG A 225 -0.97 9.51 -11.67
C ARG A 225 -0.23 8.46 -10.84
N PHE A 226 -0.02 8.70 -9.55
CA PHE A 226 0.90 7.90 -8.73
C PHE A 226 0.23 7.12 -7.60
N VAL A 227 -0.91 7.59 -7.07
CA VAL A 227 -1.51 7.03 -5.84
C VAL A 227 -2.80 6.27 -6.13
N LEU A 228 -3.72 6.91 -6.87
CA LEU A 228 -5.06 6.42 -7.21
C LEU A 228 -5.28 6.42 -8.74
N PRO A 229 -4.39 5.78 -9.53
CA PRO A 229 -4.55 5.68 -10.97
C PRO A 229 -5.89 5.03 -11.36
N SER A 230 -6.58 5.68 -12.28
CA SER A 230 -7.84 5.21 -12.86
C SER A 230 -7.87 5.51 -14.34
N PRO A 231 -8.42 4.61 -15.19
CA PRO A 231 -8.65 4.91 -16.60
C PRO A 231 -9.52 6.17 -16.79
N PRO A 232 -9.27 6.98 -17.83
CA PRO A 232 -8.10 6.94 -18.71
C PRO A 232 -6.83 7.45 -18.00
N LEU A 233 -5.68 6.81 -18.25
CA LEU A 233 -4.47 7.01 -17.44
C LEU A 233 -3.58 8.16 -17.89
N ASP A 234 -3.87 8.81 -19.00
CA ASP A 234 -3.06 9.89 -19.57
C ASP A 234 -3.58 11.29 -19.20
N VAL A 235 -4.59 11.36 -18.33
CA VAL A 235 -5.27 12.59 -17.90
C VAL A 235 -5.30 12.75 -16.39
N VAL A 236 -5.47 13.98 -15.91
CA VAL A 236 -5.82 14.24 -14.51
C VAL A 236 -7.29 13.88 -14.29
N HIS A 237 -7.55 12.92 -13.40
CA HIS A 237 -8.86 12.32 -13.20
C HIS A 237 -9.70 13.18 -12.24
N PRO A 238 -10.90 13.64 -12.64
CA PRO A 238 -11.71 14.57 -11.83
C PRO A 238 -12.16 13.95 -10.50
N GLY A 239 -12.32 12.63 -10.44
CA GLY A 239 -12.60 11.92 -9.18
C GLY A 239 -11.53 12.11 -8.09
N THR A 240 -10.35 12.65 -8.41
CA THR A 240 -9.32 12.99 -7.41
C THR A 240 -9.40 14.43 -6.90
N PHE A 241 -10.19 15.31 -7.53
CA PHE A 241 -10.32 16.72 -7.14
C PHE A 241 -10.84 16.89 -5.70
N PRO A 242 -11.88 16.16 -5.26
CA PRO A 242 -12.31 16.17 -3.86
C PRO A 242 -11.17 15.91 -2.86
N VAL A 243 -10.40 14.84 -3.09
CA VAL A 243 -9.29 14.43 -2.22
C VAL A 243 -8.16 15.46 -2.26
N ALA A 244 -7.85 15.98 -3.45
CA ALA A 244 -6.81 16.97 -3.64
C ALA A 244 -7.09 18.30 -2.92
N VAL A 245 -8.33 18.80 -3.02
CA VAL A 245 -8.76 20.04 -2.34
C VAL A 245 -8.73 19.87 -0.82
N ARG A 246 -9.23 18.73 -0.32
CA ARG A 246 -9.16 18.41 1.11
C ARG A 246 -7.72 18.42 1.64
N LEU A 247 -6.81 17.76 0.93
CA LEU A 247 -5.38 17.76 1.27
C LEU A 247 -4.76 19.17 1.16
N ALA A 248 -5.12 19.95 0.13
CA ALA A 248 -4.64 21.32 -0.02
C ALA A 248 -5.06 22.23 1.15
N ARG A 249 -6.19 21.90 1.79
CA ARG A 249 -6.74 22.59 2.97
C ARG A 249 -6.32 21.97 4.30
N GLY A 250 -5.38 21.03 4.30
CA GLY A 250 -4.85 20.41 5.52
C GLY A 250 -5.75 19.34 6.13
N GLN A 251 -6.77 18.88 5.41
CA GLN A 251 -7.54 17.73 5.85
C GLN A 251 -6.80 16.44 5.50
N SER A 252 -6.47 15.65 6.53
CA SER A 252 -5.83 14.36 6.40
C SER A 252 -6.73 13.33 5.69
N VAL A 253 -6.12 12.52 4.81
CA VAL A 253 -6.79 11.44 4.07
C VAL A 253 -5.95 10.17 4.16
N ALA A 254 -6.56 9.03 4.50
CA ALA A 254 -5.86 7.75 4.51
C ALA A 254 -5.72 7.20 3.08
N LEU A 255 -4.61 7.51 2.42
CA LEU A 255 -4.35 7.11 1.04
C LEU A 255 -3.84 5.67 0.92
N ALA A 256 -3.11 5.18 1.93
CA ALA A 256 -2.56 3.82 1.96
C ALA A 256 -3.62 2.71 1.80
N PRO A 257 -4.74 2.67 2.56
CA PRO A 257 -5.76 1.64 2.39
C PRO A 257 -6.40 1.69 0.99
N ALA A 258 -6.62 2.88 0.42
CA ALA A 258 -7.21 3.02 -0.91
C ALA A 258 -6.29 2.54 -2.03
N ALA A 259 -4.98 2.83 -1.93
CA ALA A 259 -3.98 2.30 -2.85
C ALA A 259 -3.86 0.78 -2.74
N LEU A 260 -3.85 0.23 -1.53
CA LEU A 260 -3.76 -1.22 -1.30
C LEU A 260 -5.00 -1.97 -1.78
N ALA A 261 -6.21 -1.42 -1.58
CA ALA A 261 -7.44 -1.96 -2.15
C ALA A 261 -7.37 -2.06 -3.66
N SER A 262 -6.78 -1.06 -4.32
CA SER A 262 -6.63 -1.07 -5.78
C SER A 262 -5.65 -2.16 -6.21
N ILE A 263 -4.53 -2.35 -5.49
CA ILE A 263 -3.56 -3.43 -5.74
C ILE A 263 -4.22 -4.81 -5.58
N TYR A 264 -4.95 -5.04 -4.50
CA TYR A 264 -5.64 -6.32 -4.25
C TYR A 264 -6.71 -6.63 -5.30
N SER A 265 -7.48 -5.61 -5.71
CA SER A 265 -8.49 -5.72 -6.77
C SER A 265 -7.83 -6.12 -8.10
N ASP A 266 -6.75 -5.45 -8.49
CA ASP A 266 -6.06 -5.72 -9.75
C ASP A 266 -5.33 -7.07 -9.73
N LEU A 267 -4.74 -7.48 -8.59
CA LEU A 267 -4.16 -8.82 -8.44
C LEU A 267 -5.22 -9.91 -8.56
N SER A 268 -6.40 -9.69 -7.97
CA SER A 268 -7.52 -10.62 -8.09
C SER A 268 -8.04 -10.72 -9.52
N ALA A 269 -8.12 -9.59 -10.23
CA ALA A 269 -8.47 -9.57 -11.65
C ALA A 269 -7.42 -10.27 -12.51
N LEU A 270 -6.14 -9.98 -12.27
CA LEU A 270 -5.02 -10.60 -12.98
C LEU A 270 -4.97 -12.12 -12.77
N LYS A 271 -5.17 -12.58 -11.53
CA LYS A 271 -5.26 -14.02 -11.20
C LYS A 271 -6.41 -14.71 -11.93
N ARG A 272 -7.60 -14.08 -12.00
CA ARG A 272 -8.72 -14.63 -12.78
C ARG A 272 -8.35 -14.78 -14.25
N ARG A 273 -7.69 -13.76 -14.83
CA ARG A 273 -7.24 -13.78 -16.23
C ARG A 273 -6.18 -14.86 -16.51
N LEU A 274 -5.24 -15.07 -15.58
CA LEU A 274 -4.26 -16.16 -15.65
C LEU A 274 -4.91 -17.55 -15.71
N GLY A 275 -6.06 -17.73 -15.06
CA GLY A 275 -6.81 -18.99 -15.07
C GLY A 275 -7.64 -19.24 -16.34
N LEU A 276 -7.84 -18.24 -17.21
CA LEU A 276 -8.62 -18.41 -18.44
C LEU A 276 -7.78 -19.11 -19.51
N ARG A 277 -8.32 -20.19 -20.09
CA ARG A 277 -7.65 -20.94 -21.17
C ARG A 277 -7.70 -20.23 -22.53
N ASN A 278 -8.66 -19.33 -22.75
CA ASN A 278 -8.87 -18.66 -24.04
C ASN A 278 -8.14 -17.31 -24.09
N ARG A 279 -6.97 -17.29 -24.73
CA ARG A 279 -6.05 -16.12 -24.80
C ARG A 279 -6.38 -15.14 -25.94
N LYS A 280 -7.59 -15.17 -26.49
CA LYS A 280 -8.03 -14.26 -27.57
C LYS A 280 -8.48 -12.88 -27.07
N GLU A 281 -8.67 -12.71 -25.77
CA GLU A 281 -9.03 -11.42 -25.17
C GLU A 281 -7.83 -10.46 -25.16
N PRO A 282 -8.07 -9.14 -25.31
CA PRO A 282 -7.01 -8.15 -25.20
C PRO A 282 -6.36 -8.18 -23.81
N PRO A 283 -5.08 -7.78 -23.68
CA PRO A 283 -4.38 -7.74 -22.40
C PRO A 283 -5.20 -7.01 -21.33
N PHE A 284 -5.21 -7.57 -20.12
CA PHE A 284 -5.83 -6.89 -18.99
C PHE A 284 -5.03 -5.65 -18.61
N GLY A 285 -5.68 -4.48 -18.59
CA GLY A 285 -5.06 -3.25 -18.10
C GLY A 285 -4.94 -3.29 -16.58
N VAL A 286 -3.71 -3.38 -16.07
CA VAL A 286 -3.42 -3.24 -14.64
C VAL A 286 -3.20 -1.76 -14.35
N PHE A 287 -4.07 -1.18 -13.54
CA PHE A 287 -4.15 0.25 -13.29
C PHE A 287 -3.58 0.64 -11.94
N ALA A 288 -3.65 -0.23 -10.93
CA ALA A 288 -3.15 0.01 -9.59
C ALA A 288 -1.65 0.38 -9.56
N PRO A 289 -1.17 1.06 -8.51
CA PRO A 289 0.23 1.47 -8.37
C PRO A 289 1.15 0.27 -8.06
N MET A 290 1.30 -0.66 -9.01
CA MET A 290 2.05 -1.93 -8.87
C MET A 290 3.55 -1.74 -8.61
N ARG A 291 4.05 -0.50 -8.70
CA ARG A 291 5.39 -0.14 -8.22
C ARG A 291 5.59 -0.53 -6.76
N ILE A 292 4.56 -0.41 -5.94
CA ILE A 292 4.62 -0.80 -4.52
C ILE A 292 4.84 -2.31 -4.41
N LEU A 293 4.11 -3.10 -5.20
CA LEU A 293 4.25 -4.56 -5.23
C LEU A 293 5.66 -4.99 -5.68
N GLN A 294 6.23 -4.33 -6.68
CA GLN A 294 7.58 -4.69 -7.12
C GLN A 294 8.65 -4.34 -6.08
N LEU A 295 8.51 -3.18 -5.41
CA LEU A 295 9.39 -2.82 -4.30
C LEU A 295 9.26 -3.79 -3.13
N TRP A 296 8.05 -4.30 -2.88
CA TRP A 296 7.81 -5.35 -1.88
C TRP A 296 8.56 -6.65 -2.23
N VAL A 297 8.54 -7.06 -3.52
CA VAL A 297 9.32 -8.23 -3.97
C VAL A 297 10.80 -8.01 -3.69
N TRP A 298 11.35 -6.87 -4.09
CA TRP A 298 12.76 -6.58 -3.86
C TRP A 298 13.10 -6.50 -2.37
N GLU A 299 12.27 -5.88 -1.54
CA GLU A 299 12.60 -5.76 -0.11
C GLU A 299 12.48 -7.11 0.62
N ARG A 300 11.69 -8.07 0.12
CA ARG A 300 11.43 -9.35 0.82
C ARG A 300 12.13 -10.57 0.25
N PHE A 301 12.50 -10.58 -1.03
CA PHE A 301 13.20 -11.68 -1.68
C PHE A 301 14.63 -11.24 -2.05
N PRO A 302 15.63 -11.44 -1.19
CA PRO A 302 17.03 -11.10 -1.47
C PRO A 302 17.53 -11.56 -2.83
N GLU A 303 17.14 -12.77 -3.23
CA GLU A 303 17.52 -13.38 -4.51
C GLU A 303 16.95 -12.66 -5.75
N LEU A 304 15.84 -11.93 -5.61
CA LEU A 304 15.21 -11.18 -6.70
C LEU A 304 15.60 -9.70 -6.70
N ARG A 305 16.46 -9.28 -5.76
CA ARG A 305 16.89 -7.88 -5.65
C ARG A 305 17.82 -7.51 -6.80
N PRO A 306 17.57 -6.39 -7.50
CA PRO A 306 18.57 -5.80 -8.38
C PRO A 306 19.71 -5.21 -7.55
N GLU A 307 20.84 -4.91 -8.19
CA GLU A 307 21.92 -4.16 -7.56
C GLU A 307 21.40 -2.77 -7.13
N MET A 308 21.58 -2.42 -5.86
CA MET A 308 21.09 -1.16 -5.30
C MET A 308 21.81 0.05 -5.93
N ALA A 309 21.11 1.17 -6.05
CA ALA A 309 21.73 2.41 -6.47
C ALA A 309 22.82 2.83 -5.48
N LYS A 310 23.94 3.38 -5.98
CA LYS A 310 25.05 3.95 -5.17
C LYS A 310 24.64 5.22 -4.37
N SER A 311 23.35 5.50 -4.23
CA SER A 311 22.82 6.68 -3.53
C SER A 311 23.04 6.55 -2.01
N PRO A 312 23.02 7.64 -1.22
CA PRO A 312 23.48 7.61 0.16
C PRO A 312 22.64 6.68 1.05
N ALA A 313 23.25 6.30 2.17
CA ALA A 313 22.76 5.32 3.14
C ALA A 313 21.28 5.51 3.54
N PRO A 314 20.56 4.41 3.85
CA PRO A 314 19.10 4.33 3.94
C PRO A 314 18.43 5.15 5.07
N ASP A 315 19.21 5.80 5.93
CA ASP A 315 18.73 6.47 7.15
C ASP A 315 18.96 7.99 7.13
N ILE A 316 19.24 8.59 5.96
CA ILE A 316 19.22 10.06 5.84
C ILE A 316 17.77 10.52 5.91
N ASN A 317 17.43 11.24 6.99
CA ASN A 317 16.15 11.91 7.18
C ASN A 317 15.73 12.66 5.90
N GLY A 318 14.54 12.33 5.38
CA GLY A 318 13.93 13.02 4.24
C GLY A 318 14.22 12.44 2.85
N VAL A 319 14.92 11.29 2.75
CA VAL A 319 15.06 10.56 1.48
C VAL A 319 14.06 9.39 1.44
N PRO A 320 13.14 9.33 0.45
CA PRO A 320 12.21 8.21 0.32
C PRO A 320 12.94 6.88 0.09
N ARG A 321 12.46 5.80 0.74
CA ARG A 321 13.06 4.44 0.62
C ARG A 321 13.21 3.98 -0.83
N VAL A 322 12.30 4.39 -1.71
CA VAL A 322 12.35 4.04 -3.13
C VAL A 322 13.58 4.58 -3.87
N ALA A 323 14.27 5.58 -3.32
CA ALA A 323 15.51 6.12 -3.89
C ALA A 323 16.60 5.04 -4.04
N ARG A 324 16.64 4.07 -3.13
CA ARG A 324 17.55 2.90 -3.15
C ARG A 324 17.48 2.11 -4.46
N TRP A 325 16.33 2.16 -5.10
CA TRP A 325 15.99 1.37 -6.28
C TRP A 325 15.86 2.22 -7.53
N HIS A 326 16.31 3.48 -7.47
CA HIS A 326 16.22 4.38 -8.60
C HIS A 326 17.07 3.87 -9.77
N ASP A 327 16.41 3.62 -10.90
CA ASP A 327 17.03 3.13 -12.14
C ASP A 327 17.76 1.79 -12.03
N ALA A 328 17.58 1.09 -10.90
CA ALA A 328 18.10 -0.25 -10.67
C ALA A 328 17.61 -1.21 -11.77
N ARG A 329 18.51 -2.05 -12.24
CA ARG A 329 18.26 -3.03 -13.29
C ARG A 329 18.20 -4.42 -12.66
N SER A 330 17.10 -5.13 -12.87
CA SER A 330 17.09 -6.57 -12.62
C SER A 330 17.99 -7.24 -13.67
N VAL A 331 18.96 -8.03 -13.21
CA VAL A 331 19.89 -8.79 -14.08
C VAL A 331 19.28 -10.16 -14.45
N LEU A 332 18.15 -10.52 -13.84
CA LEU A 332 17.60 -11.87 -13.85
C LEU A 332 16.43 -11.97 -14.83
N ASP A 333 16.72 -12.36 -16.07
CA ASP A 333 15.72 -12.38 -17.16
C ASP A 333 15.16 -13.78 -17.47
N THR A 334 15.35 -14.76 -16.58
CA THR A 334 14.76 -16.09 -16.79
C THR A 334 13.54 -16.26 -15.89
N ARG A 335 12.32 -16.23 -16.47
CA ARG A 335 11.05 -16.47 -15.75
C ARG A 335 11.08 -17.71 -14.85
N TRP A 336 11.84 -18.73 -15.28
CA TRP A 336 12.09 -19.95 -14.52
C TRP A 336 12.82 -19.71 -13.19
N TYR A 337 13.78 -18.78 -13.17
CA TYR A 337 14.49 -18.38 -11.96
C TYR A 337 13.53 -17.73 -10.96
N VAL A 338 12.72 -16.77 -11.40
CA VAL A 338 11.74 -16.12 -10.52
C VAL A 338 10.75 -17.15 -9.96
N TYR A 339 10.25 -18.04 -10.81
CA TYR A 339 9.39 -19.14 -10.37
C TYR A 339 10.08 -20.00 -9.30
N GLY A 340 11.32 -20.42 -9.54
CA GLY A 340 12.12 -21.22 -8.60
C GLY A 340 12.28 -20.53 -7.24
N VAL A 341 12.59 -19.23 -7.22
CA VAL A 341 12.70 -18.46 -5.98
C VAL A 341 11.35 -18.35 -5.25
N LEU A 342 10.24 -18.17 -5.96
CA LEU A 342 8.92 -18.10 -5.30
C LEU A 342 8.47 -19.47 -4.75
N MET A 343 8.86 -20.56 -5.40
CA MET A 343 8.57 -21.93 -4.95
C MET A 343 9.38 -22.33 -3.73
N SER A 344 10.67 -21.96 -3.69
CA SER A 344 11.60 -22.30 -2.61
C SER A 344 12.69 -21.24 -2.48
N PRO A 345 12.40 -20.12 -1.80
CA PRO A 345 13.40 -19.08 -1.60
C PRO A 345 14.47 -19.56 -0.62
N LYS A 346 15.74 -19.22 -0.87
CA LYS A 346 16.84 -19.41 0.09
C LYS A 346 16.61 -18.57 1.34
N GLU A 347 16.06 -17.38 1.15
CA GLU A 347 15.80 -16.43 2.22
C GLU A 347 14.54 -15.60 1.91
N PHE A 348 13.76 -15.32 2.96
CA PHE A 348 12.65 -14.38 2.91
C PHE A 348 12.76 -13.40 4.07
N GLU A 349 12.86 -12.11 3.75
CA GLU A 349 13.01 -11.05 4.73
C GLU A 349 11.64 -10.68 5.31
N TRP A 350 11.41 -11.11 6.56
CA TRP A 350 10.15 -10.90 7.27
C TRP A 350 9.95 -9.45 7.67
N ARG A 351 11.03 -8.72 8.03
CA ARG A 351 10.94 -7.37 8.59
C ARG A 351 11.98 -6.43 7.95
N PRO A 352 11.87 -6.12 6.64
CA PRO A 352 12.86 -5.33 5.91
C PRO A 352 12.95 -3.86 6.33
N TYR A 353 12.02 -3.39 7.18
CA TYR A 353 11.86 -1.99 7.49
C TYR A 353 12.49 -1.55 8.83
N GLY A 354 13.03 -2.48 9.63
CA GLY A 354 13.78 -2.15 10.85
C GLY A 354 13.10 -1.05 11.68
N SER A 355 13.79 0.07 11.89
CA SER A 355 13.37 1.26 12.66
C SER A 355 12.59 2.33 11.85
N SER A 356 12.03 1.99 10.69
CA SER A 356 11.28 2.95 9.84
C SER A 356 10.13 3.66 10.58
N SER A 357 9.61 4.76 10.02
CA SER A 357 8.57 5.62 10.63
C SER A 357 7.26 4.92 11.02
N VAL A 358 6.99 3.70 10.50
CA VAL A 358 5.82 2.87 10.85
C VAL A 358 6.21 1.64 11.68
N ALA A 359 7.51 1.40 11.86
CA ALA A 359 7.97 0.34 12.75
C ALA A 359 8.09 0.87 14.19
N LEU A 360 7.62 0.05 15.12
CA LEU A 360 7.74 0.32 16.54
C LEU A 360 9.20 0.43 16.95
N GLN A 361 9.51 1.45 17.74
CA GLN A 361 10.87 1.69 18.22
C GLN A 361 11.32 0.54 19.14
N PRO A 362 12.62 0.20 19.17
CA PRO A 362 13.14 -0.84 20.08
C PRO A 362 12.76 -0.63 21.55
N LYS A 363 12.50 0.61 21.98
CA LYS A 363 12.10 0.95 23.35
C LYS A 363 10.68 0.48 23.72
N THR A 364 9.82 0.18 22.74
CA THR A 364 8.46 -0.33 22.98
C THR A 364 8.39 -1.86 23.07
N CYS A 365 9.53 -2.52 22.83
CA CYS A 365 9.67 -3.98 22.87
C CYS A 365 9.34 -4.55 24.24
N GLY A 366 8.50 -5.59 24.30
CA GLY A 366 8.08 -6.24 25.55
C GLY A 366 7.04 -5.46 26.37
N CYS A 367 6.60 -4.29 25.91
CA CYS A 367 5.62 -3.46 26.61
C CYS A 367 4.25 -3.48 25.93
N TRP A 368 3.20 -3.49 26.76
CA TRP A 368 1.83 -3.29 26.28
C TRP A 368 1.60 -1.82 25.94
N VAL A 369 1.16 -1.58 24.70
CA VAL A 369 0.67 -0.29 24.22
C VAL A 369 -0.85 -0.28 24.37
N ARG A 370 -1.37 0.72 25.07
CA ARG A 370 -2.80 0.83 25.38
C ARG A 370 -3.44 2.01 24.65
N GLY A 371 -4.77 1.99 24.53
CA GLY A 371 -5.52 2.99 23.78
C GLY A 371 -5.20 4.46 24.06
N PRO A 372 -4.96 4.90 25.32
CA PRO A 372 -4.51 6.25 25.59
C PRO A 372 -3.18 6.62 24.92
N ASP A 373 -2.23 5.68 24.85
CA ASP A 373 -0.93 5.88 24.19
C ASP A 373 -1.10 5.93 22.67
N ILE A 374 -1.94 5.03 22.13
CA ILE A 374 -2.27 4.97 20.70
C ILE A 374 -2.88 6.29 20.24
N THR A 375 -3.83 6.84 21.02
CA THR A 375 -4.53 8.09 20.69
C THR A 375 -3.59 9.30 20.67
N ARG A 376 -2.52 9.27 21.46
CA ARG A 376 -1.53 10.36 21.56
C ARG A 376 -0.44 10.31 20.49
N SER A 377 -0.32 9.21 19.74
CA SER A 377 0.76 9.00 18.78
C SER A 377 0.24 8.53 17.42
N LYS A 378 0.39 9.38 16.40
CA LYS A 378 0.06 9.06 15.00
C LYS A 378 0.81 7.80 14.50
N ALA A 379 2.04 7.58 14.98
CA ALA A 379 2.81 6.39 14.63
C ALA A 379 2.21 5.11 15.25
N LEU A 380 1.82 5.15 16.52
CA LEU A 380 1.15 4.01 17.18
C LEU A 380 -0.21 3.73 16.55
N LEU A 381 -1.01 4.77 16.27
CA LEU A 381 -2.27 4.61 15.56
C LEU A 381 -2.09 4.01 14.16
N SER A 382 -1.06 4.46 13.43
CA SER A 382 -0.73 3.91 12.11
C SER A 382 -0.35 2.42 12.19
N PHE A 383 0.48 2.04 13.16
CA PHE A 383 0.84 0.64 13.36
C PHE A 383 -0.36 -0.21 13.79
N THR A 384 -1.22 0.32 14.68
CA THR A 384 -2.47 -0.34 15.10
C THR A 384 -3.35 -0.68 13.90
N ARG A 385 -3.50 0.25 12.94
CA ARG A 385 -4.23 0.01 11.67
C ARG A 385 -3.62 -1.10 10.82
N CYS A 386 -2.29 -1.30 10.87
CA CYS A 386 -1.62 -2.42 10.20
C CYS A 386 -1.93 -3.78 10.84
N LEU A 387 -2.29 -3.82 12.12
CA LEU A 387 -2.60 -5.08 12.83
C LEU A 387 -4.07 -5.46 12.74
N HIS A 388 -4.95 -4.49 12.48
CA HIS A 388 -6.39 -4.69 12.55
C HIS A 388 -6.96 -5.27 11.24
N ALA A 389 -7.65 -6.40 11.35
CA ALA A 389 -8.38 -6.99 10.24
C ALA A 389 -9.64 -6.17 9.93
N CYS A 390 -9.80 -5.74 8.69
CA CYS A 390 -10.83 -4.77 8.29
C CYS A 390 -11.09 -4.82 6.78
N GLU A 391 -11.93 -3.90 6.28
CA GLU A 391 -12.13 -3.66 4.86
C GLU A 391 -11.53 -2.33 4.41
N PHE A 392 -10.83 -2.35 3.28
CA PHE A 392 -10.31 -1.15 2.66
C PHE A 392 -11.31 -0.56 1.67
N VAL A 393 -11.48 0.76 1.73
CA VAL A 393 -12.26 1.52 0.76
C VAL A 393 -11.33 2.18 -0.25
N GLY A 394 -11.22 1.57 -1.43
CA GLY A 394 -10.57 2.16 -2.60
C GLY A 394 -11.49 3.11 -3.35
N MET A 395 -11.02 3.77 -4.42
CA MET A 395 -11.88 4.67 -5.22
C MET A 395 -13.05 3.95 -5.88
N LYS A 396 -12.85 2.69 -6.31
CA LYS A 396 -13.83 1.90 -7.07
C LYS A 396 -14.00 0.46 -6.56
N CYS A 397 -13.30 0.07 -5.50
CA CYS A 397 -13.33 -1.26 -4.92
C CYS A 397 -13.45 -1.22 -3.39
N ILE A 398 -13.87 -2.33 -2.80
CA ILE A 398 -13.79 -2.62 -1.37
C ILE A 398 -13.14 -4.00 -1.23
N GLU A 399 -12.01 -4.07 -0.51
CA GLU A 399 -11.18 -5.27 -0.40
C GLU A 399 -10.91 -5.64 1.06
N LYS A 400 -10.87 -6.94 1.37
CA LYS A 400 -10.59 -7.41 2.73
C LYS A 400 -9.09 -7.36 3.05
N TYR A 401 -8.78 -6.84 4.23
CA TYR A 401 -7.46 -6.88 4.84
C TYR A 401 -7.42 -7.85 6.01
N ARG A 402 -6.49 -8.80 5.95
CA ARG A 402 -6.39 -9.90 6.92
C ARG A 402 -4.94 -10.08 7.41
N PRO A 403 -4.40 -9.11 8.16
CA PRO A 403 -3.01 -9.12 8.61
C PRO A 403 -2.69 -10.33 9.48
N HIS A 404 -3.68 -10.90 10.17
CA HIS A 404 -3.54 -12.11 10.98
C HIS A 404 -3.18 -13.36 10.17
N ARG A 405 -3.39 -13.39 8.85
CA ARG A 405 -2.91 -14.47 7.97
C ARG A 405 -1.42 -14.40 7.67
N VAL A 406 -0.79 -13.25 7.94
CA VAL A 406 0.62 -12.96 7.62
C VAL A 406 1.33 -12.30 8.80
N ALA A 407 0.98 -12.70 10.02
CA ALA A 407 1.40 -12.10 11.28
C ALA A 407 2.93 -11.96 11.40
N ARG A 408 3.69 -12.91 10.85
CA ARG A 408 5.17 -12.86 10.83
C ARG A 408 5.73 -11.64 10.10
N GLN A 409 5.06 -11.16 9.05
CA GLN A 409 5.46 -9.94 8.34
C GLN A 409 5.36 -8.69 9.20
N LEU A 410 4.54 -8.73 10.25
CA LEU A 410 4.28 -7.63 11.18
C LEU A 410 5.01 -7.81 12.52
N GLY A 411 5.76 -8.89 12.70
CA GLY A 411 6.52 -9.18 13.90
C GLY A 411 5.78 -10.01 14.95
N PHE A 412 4.71 -10.71 14.57
CA PHE A 412 3.90 -11.55 15.46
C PHE A 412 3.97 -13.02 15.07
N ASP A 413 3.73 -13.90 16.04
CA ASP A 413 3.64 -15.34 15.77
C ASP A 413 2.46 -15.66 14.87
N GLN A 414 2.68 -16.59 13.94
CA GLN A 414 1.62 -17.06 13.07
C GLN A 414 0.84 -18.18 13.72
N ASP A 415 -0.47 -17.99 13.84
CA ASP A 415 -1.42 -19.03 14.20
C ASP A 415 -2.44 -19.27 13.09
N VAL A 416 -3.28 -20.29 13.24
CA VAL A 416 -4.38 -20.57 12.31
C VAL A 416 -5.33 -19.38 12.28
N PRO A 417 -5.52 -18.73 11.12
CA PRO A 417 -6.28 -17.49 11.04
C PRO A 417 -7.79 -17.70 11.26
N GLY A 418 -8.43 -16.78 11.96
CA GLY A 418 -9.88 -16.71 12.10
C GLY A 418 -10.58 -16.17 10.85
N ASN A 419 -11.90 -16.33 10.80
CA ASN A 419 -12.73 -15.75 9.75
C ASN A 419 -13.02 -14.27 10.03
N VAL A 420 -13.09 -13.46 8.97
CA VAL A 420 -13.47 -12.04 9.05
C VAL A 420 -14.72 -11.87 8.20
N VAL A 421 -15.83 -11.48 8.84
CA VAL A 421 -17.12 -11.25 8.19
C VAL A 421 -16.97 -10.13 7.15
N ARG A 422 -17.67 -10.24 6.02
CA ARG A 422 -17.67 -9.19 4.99
C ARG A 422 -18.68 -8.12 5.38
N VAL A 423 -18.29 -6.85 5.36
CA VAL A 423 -19.14 -5.70 5.73
C VAL A 423 -19.06 -4.64 4.65
N ASN A 424 -19.44 -5.01 3.42
CA ASN A 424 -19.25 -4.19 2.23
C ASN A 424 -20.56 -3.76 1.55
N SER A 425 -21.68 -3.74 2.29
CA SER A 425 -22.98 -3.34 1.75
C SER A 425 -22.95 -1.89 1.27
N ARG A 426 -22.29 -1.04 2.07
CA ARG A 426 -22.00 0.37 1.82
C ARG A 426 -20.53 0.64 2.10
N TRP A 427 -19.97 1.66 1.46
CA TRP A 427 -18.56 2.00 1.67
C TRP A 427 -18.33 2.59 3.07
N GLU A 428 -19.34 3.23 3.65
CA GLU A 428 -19.33 3.78 4.99
C GLU A 428 -19.16 2.67 6.03
N GLU A 429 -19.97 1.60 5.94
CA GLU A 429 -19.86 0.44 6.84
C GLU A 429 -18.50 -0.25 6.73
N ALA A 430 -17.99 -0.42 5.51
CA ALA A 430 -16.64 -0.95 5.28
C ALA A 430 -15.58 -0.04 5.92
N TRP A 431 -15.74 1.27 5.78
CA TRP A 431 -14.84 2.25 6.37
C TRP A 431 -14.86 2.24 7.90
N ASP A 432 -16.01 2.01 8.52
CA ASP A 432 -16.12 1.92 9.97
C ASP A 432 -15.31 0.75 10.53
N THR A 433 -15.19 -0.36 9.79
CA THR A 433 -14.26 -1.46 10.17
C THR A 433 -12.79 -1.05 10.14
N TYR A 434 -12.41 -0.06 9.32
CA TYR A 434 -11.03 0.46 9.27
C TYR A 434 -10.80 1.58 10.29
N ASN A 435 -11.81 2.42 10.52
CA ASN A 435 -11.75 3.61 11.36
C ASN A 435 -12.07 3.28 12.82
N ILE A 436 -11.33 2.32 13.38
CA ILE A 436 -11.48 1.84 14.76
C ILE A 436 -11.21 2.91 15.82
N GLU A 437 -11.93 2.81 16.93
CA GLU A 437 -11.72 3.66 18.10
C GLU A 437 -10.45 3.26 18.86
N ALA A 438 -9.40 4.05 18.69
CA ALA A 438 -8.09 3.77 19.30
C ALA A 438 -8.12 3.59 20.83
N LYS A 439 -9.10 4.17 21.54
CA LYS A 439 -9.17 4.20 23.01
C LYS A 439 -9.41 2.83 23.63
N THR A 440 -10.08 1.92 22.93
CA THR A 440 -10.42 0.58 23.44
C THR A 440 -9.37 -0.46 23.08
N LEU A 441 -8.41 -0.13 22.21
CA LEU A 441 -7.46 -1.09 21.66
C LEU A 441 -6.22 -1.28 22.54
N ALA A 442 -5.66 -2.47 22.48
CA ALA A 442 -4.36 -2.77 23.06
C ALA A 442 -3.58 -3.79 22.21
N PHE A 443 -2.26 -3.63 22.17
CA PHE A 443 -1.35 -4.62 21.59
C PHE A 443 -0.02 -4.61 22.33
N ILE A 444 0.71 -5.72 22.24
CA ILE A 444 2.09 -5.85 22.73
C ILE A 444 3.06 -5.86 21.54
N VAL A 445 4.26 -5.35 21.75
CA VAL A 445 5.36 -5.46 20.79
C VAL A 445 6.21 -6.67 21.17
N PRO A 446 6.21 -7.77 20.38
CA PRO A 446 6.96 -8.95 20.73
C PRO A 446 8.47 -8.67 20.80
N ASP A 447 9.13 -9.27 21.78
CA ASP A 447 10.56 -9.13 22.07
C ASP A 447 11.45 -10.23 21.49
N HIS A 448 10.83 -11.13 20.75
CA HIS A 448 11.46 -12.29 20.16
C HIS A 448 11.21 -12.36 18.66
N LYS A 449 11.96 -13.22 17.98
CA LYS A 449 11.73 -13.51 16.56
C LYS A 449 10.41 -14.28 16.39
N PRO A 450 9.54 -13.85 15.46
CA PRO A 450 8.29 -14.55 15.18
C PRO A 450 8.50 -16.01 14.77
N GLY A 451 7.68 -16.90 15.32
CA GLY A 451 7.59 -18.31 14.95
C GLY A 451 6.22 -18.68 14.37
N VAL A 452 5.95 -19.98 14.33
CA VAL A 452 4.63 -20.53 13.99
C VAL A 452 4.14 -21.41 15.13
N THR A 453 2.86 -21.32 15.49
CA THR A 453 2.29 -22.25 16.47
C THR A 453 2.31 -23.68 15.91
N VAL A 454 2.39 -24.69 16.78
CA VAL A 454 2.27 -26.10 16.34
C VAL A 454 0.92 -26.35 15.64
N LYS A 455 -0.15 -25.69 16.08
CA LYS A 455 -1.47 -25.75 15.44
C LYS A 455 -1.41 -25.28 13.99
N TYR A 456 -0.72 -24.17 13.73
CA TYR A 456 -0.51 -23.68 12.37
C TYR A 456 0.33 -24.64 11.53
N ALA A 457 1.42 -25.16 12.10
CA ALA A 457 2.30 -26.12 11.41
C ALA A 457 1.61 -27.45 11.05
N GLN A 458 0.56 -27.84 11.77
CA GLN A 458 -0.27 -29.01 11.47
C GLN A 458 -1.39 -28.71 10.47
N TRP A 459 -1.78 -27.44 10.35
CA TRP A 459 -2.84 -26.99 9.45
C TRP A 459 -2.33 -26.81 8.01
N CYS A 460 -1.08 -26.35 7.85
CA CYS A 460 -0.35 -26.28 6.58
C CYS A 460 0.15 -27.66 6.16
#